data_AF-A0A1U7I1Z7-F1
#
_entry.id   AF-A0A1U7I1Z7-F1
#
_cell.length_a   1.000
_cell.length_b   1.000
_cell.length_c   1.000
_cell.angle_alpha   90.00
_cell.angle_beta   90.00
_cell.angle_gamma   90.00
#
_symmetry.space_group_name_H-M   'P 1'
#
loop_
_entity.id
_entity.type
_entity.pdbx_description
1 polymer ?
#
loop_
_entity_poly.entity_id
_entity_poly.type
_entity_poly.pdbx_seq_one_letter_code
_entity_poly.pdbx_strand_id
1 'polypeptide(L)'
;MSRQLKHPDELTNEFIEWRVRELLPKFEALAPYNRSQREKGVKSEGLTGWKDLATKEASLLKANYPDDKPEDEKEYGAALRQITALKKELKKAAKTELLDKANYNPVCTIITHFGNALSFLFSPYKERQNTRYRETVKTRSKLENRIPLNLSPYLIKAKEVLTQVANGATLLDVEWRDVSCALALVTGRRMAEVHLSAEFRKLGDYQLGFKGQLKGKTRKLEGQKVREFEFTIPTLLSSRTKENETVLSSIEAG
;
A
#
# COMPACT_ATOMS: atom_id res chain seq x y z
N MET A 1 22.61 -14.36 13.87
CA MET A 1 22.19 -14.64 12.49
C MET A 1 21.09 -13.66 12.11
N SER A 2 21.44 -12.46 11.62
CA SER A 2 20.41 -11.53 11.12
C SER A 2 19.78 -12.15 9.88
N ARG A 3 18.44 -12.17 9.81
CA ARG A 3 17.75 -12.53 8.57
C ARG A 3 18.12 -11.46 7.54
N GLN A 4 18.97 -11.80 6.56
CA GLN A 4 19.12 -10.98 5.37
C GLN A 4 17.73 -10.88 4.73
N LEU A 5 17.18 -9.68 4.70
CA LEU A 5 15.98 -9.38 3.95
C LEU A 5 16.31 -9.62 2.47
N LYS A 6 15.55 -10.52 1.83
CA LYS A 6 15.63 -10.72 0.38
C LYS A 6 15.51 -9.37 -0.33
N HIS A 7 16.20 -9.22 -1.45
CA HIS A 7 16.07 -8.02 -2.28
C HIS A 7 14.59 -7.84 -2.64
N PRO A 8 14.03 -6.62 -2.69
CA PRO A 8 12.61 -6.40 -3.01
C PRO A 8 12.13 -7.10 -4.29
N ASP A 9 13.02 -7.27 -5.26
CA ASP A 9 12.77 -7.96 -6.53
C ASP A 9 12.71 -9.50 -6.41
N GLU A 10 13.18 -10.05 -5.29
CA GLU A 10 13.15 -11.48 -4.96
C GLU A 10 11.98 -11.85 -4.03
N LEU A 11 11.20 -10.86 -3.57
CA LEU A 11 9.98 -11.08 -2.80
C LEU A 11 8.85 -11.51 -3.75
N THR A 12 8.82 -12.79 -4.09
CA THR A 12 7.77 -13.37 -4.92
C THR A 12 6.57 -13.78 -4.07
N ASN A 13 5.38 -13.60 -4.63
CA ASN A 13 4.16 -14.16 -4.06
C ASN A 13 3.79 -15.39 -4.88
N GLU A 14 4.45 -16.51 -4.57
CA GLU A 14 4.39 -17.77 -5.31
C GLU A 14 2.96 -18.23 -5.55
N PHE A 15 2.07 -18.06 -4.55
CA PHE A 15 0.65 -18.36 -4.69
C PHE A 15 0.03 -17.55 -5.83
N ILE A 16 0.22 -16.22 -5.83
CA ILE A 16 -0.35 -15.34 -6.86
C ILE A 16 0.22 -15.64 -8.24
N GLU A 17 1.53 -15.88 -8.35
CA GLU A 17 2.15 -16.24 -9.62
C GLU A 17 1.56 -17.53 -10.19
N TRP A 18 1.40 -18.56 -9.35
CA TRP A 18 0.74 -19.79 -9.74
C TRP A 18 -0.70 -19.54 -10.20
N ARG A 19 -1.47 -18.74 -9.44
CA ARG A 19 -2.85 -18.40 -9.83
C ARG A 19 -2.93 -17.63 -11.15
N VAL A 20 -2.00 -16.71 -11.41
CA VAL A 20 -1.95 -15.97 -12.68
C VAL A 20 -1.72 -16.91 -13.85
N ARG A 21 -0.75 -17.83 -13.74
CA ARG A 21 -0.47 -18.86 -14.77
C ARG A 21 -1.70 -19.74 -15.03
N GLU A 22 -2.47 -20.05 -13.99
CA GLU A 22 -3.67 -20.87 -14.09
C GLU A 22 -4.90 -20.15 -14.69
N LEU A 23 -5.06 -18.86 -14.42
CA LEU A 23 -6.27 -18.10 -14.75
C LEU A 23 -6.15 -17.33 -16.06
N LEU A 24 -4.97 -16.79 -16.38
CA LEU A 24 -4.79 -15.94 -17.54
C LEU A 24 -5.13 -16.66 -18.87
N PRO A 25 -4.68 -17.91 -19.12
CA PRO A 25 -5.05 -18.64 -20.33
C PRO A 25 -6.56 -18.91 -20.42
N LYS A 26 -7.22 -19.16 -19.28
CA LYS A 26 -8.67 -19.38 -19.23
C LYS A 26 -9.45 -18.10 -19.57
N PHE A 27 -8.93 -16.94 -19.16
CA PHE A 27 -9.52 -15.65 -19.53
C PHE A 27 -9.28 -15.31 -21.01
N GLU A 28 -8.11 -15.63 -21.53
CA GLU A 28 -7.80 -15.46 -22.95
C GLU A 28 -8.67 -16.35 -23.82
N ALA A 29 -8.87 -17.62 -23.45
CA ALA A 29 -9.80 -18.52 -24.15
C ALA A 29 -11.24 -18.00 -24.15
N LEU A 30 -11.68 -17.29 -23.11
CA LEU A 30 -13.01 -16.68 -23.05
C LEU A 30 -13.09 -15.34 -23.82
N ALA A 31 -11.97 -14.70 -24.14
CA ALA A 31 -11.92 -13.36 -24.72
C ALA A 31 -12.75 -13.18 -26.01
N PRO A 32 -12.84 -14.17 -26.94
CA PRO A 32 -13.60 -14.00 -28.18
C PRO A 32 -15.13 -14.02 -28.00
N TYR A 33 -15.63 -14.61 -26.92
CA TYR A 33 -17.08 -14.85 -26.76
C TYR A 33 -17.86 -13.62 -26.34
N ASN A 34 -19.20 -13.69 -26.37
CA ASN A 34 -20.02 -12.59 -25.84
C ASN A 34 -20.02 -12.56 -24.29
N ARG A 35 -20.56 -11.49 -23.71
CA ARG A 35 -20.57 -11.29 -22.25
C ARG A 35 -21.21 -12.45 -21.48
N SER A 36 -22.34 -12.98 -21.94
CA SER A 36 -23.07 -14.05 -21.23
C SER A 36 -22.28 -15.36 -21.21
N GLN A 37 -21.64 -15.68 -22.33
CA GLN A 37 -20.76 -16.82 -22.48
C GLN A 37 -19.49 -16.68 -21.64
N ARG A 38 -18.88 -15.49 -21.60
CA ARG A 38 -17.73 -15.25 -20.72
C ARG A 38 -18.10 -15.39 -19.23
N GLU A 39 -19.31 -15.00 -18.87
CA GLU A 39 -19.85 -15.07 -17.51
C GLU A 39 -20.12 -16.50 -17.04
N LYS A 40 -20.85 -17.26 -17.84
CA LYS A 40 -21.33 -18.62 -17.52
C LYS A 40 -20.40 -19.73 -18.00
N GLY A 41 -19.52 -19.44 -18.96
CA GLY A 41 -18.71 -20.41 -19.67
C GLY A 41 -19.36 -20.87 -20.98
N VAL A 42 -18.59 -21.62 -21.76
CA VAL A 42 -18.97 -22.20 -23.04
C VAL A 42 -18.87 -23.71 -22.91
N LYS A 43 -19.98 -24.36 -22.57
CA LYS A 43 -20.01 -25.80 -22.27
C LYS A 43 -19.57 -26.67 -23.45
N SER A 44 -19.92 -26.27 -24.68
CA SER A 44 -19.53 -26.97 -25.90
C SER A 44 -18.01 -27.05 -26.08
N GLU A 45 -17.27 -26.14 -25.47
CA GLU A 45 -15.81 -26.06 -25.58
C GLU A 45 -15.11 -26.33 -24.23
N GLY A 46 -15.86 -26.78 -23.22
CA GLY A 46 -15.32 -27.05 -21.89
C GLY A 46 -14.82 -25.80 -21.14
N LEU A 47 -15.13 -24.59 -21.61
CA LEU A 47 -14.63 -23.36 -21.00
C LEU A 47 -15.47 -22.97 -19.78
N THR A 48 -14.82 -22.85 -18.62
CA THR A 48 -15.47 -22.41 -17.38
C THR A 48 -15.57 -20.88 -17.33
N GLY A 49 -16.76 -20.33 -17.08
CA GLY A 49 -16.97 -18.88 -17.00
C GLY A 49 -16.33 -18.23 -15.77
N TRP A 50 -16.17 -16.90 -15.82
CA TRP A 50 -15.50 -16.17 -14.73
C TRP A 50 -16.22 -16.28 -13.38
N LYS A 51 -17.55 -16.51 -13.35
CA LYS A 51 -18.30 -16.64 -12.09
C LYS A 51 -17.90 -17.91 -11.35
N ASP A 52 -17.87 -19.03 -12.05
CA ASP A 52 -17.49 -20.32 -11.46
C ASP A 52 -16.00 -20.35 -11.11
N LEU A 53 -15.16 -19.73 -11.94
CA LEU A 53 -13.74 -19.53 -11.61
C LEU A 53 -13.59 -18.71 -10.31
N ALA A 54 -14.40 -17.66 -10.10
CA ALA A 54 -14.35 -16.86 -8.88
C ALA A 54 -14.78 -17.67 -7.65
N THR A 55 -15.80 -18.52 -7.76
CA THR A 55 -16.21 -19.42 -6.67
C THR A 55 -15.11 -20.42 -6.31
N LYS A 56 -14.49 -21.05 -7.31
CA LYS A 56 -13.34 -21.95 -7.10
C LYS A 56 -12.17 -21.22 -6.44
N GLU A 57 -11.88 -20.01 -6.91
CA GLU A 57 -10.82 -19.17 -6.34
C GLU A 57 -11.10 -18.80 -4.88
N ALA A 58 -12.35 -18.47 -4.56
CA ALA A 58 -12.74 -18.15 -3.19
C ALA A 58 -12.49 -19.34 -2.23
N SER A 59 -12.85 -20.55 -2.64
CA SER A 59 -12.57 -21.76 -1.85
C SER A 59 -11.07 -22.00 -1.67
N LEU A 60 -10.27 -21.85 -2.74
CA LEU A 60 -8.81 -21.96 -2.67
C LEU A 60 -8.19 -20.92 -1.74
N LEU A 61 -8.65 -19.67 -1.81
CA LEU A 61 -8.18 -18.60 -0.94
C LEU A 61 -8.51 -18.86 0.54
N LYS A 62 -9.71 -19.36 0.85
CA LYS A 62 -10.08 -19.72 2.23
C LYS A 62 -9.25 -20.89 2.75
N ALA A 63 -8.90 -21.85 1.90
CA ALA A 63 -8.07 -22.99 2.27
C ALA A 63 -6.59 -22.61 2.48
N ASN A 64 -6.02 -21.74 1.64
CA ASN A 64 -4.62 -21.32 1.74
C ASN A 64 -4.39 -20.20 2.77
N TYR A 65 -5.43 -19.43 3.08
CA TYR A 65 -5.39 -18.34 4.04
C TYR A 65 -6.56 -18.47 5.02
N PRO A 66 -6.55 -19.52 5.87
CA PRO A 66 -7.61 -19.73 6.85
C PRO A 66 -7.66 -18.56 7.85
N ASP A 67 -8.85 -18.39 8.43
CA ASP A 67 -9.08 -17.50 9.56
C ASP A 67 -9.57 -18.39 10.71
N ASP A 68 -8.71 -18.59 11.70
CA ASP A 68 -8.93 -19.55 12.81
C ASP A 68 -9.99 -19.08 13.81
N LYS A 69 -10.54 -17.89 13.61
CA LYS A 69 -11.63 -17.37 14.42
C LYS A 69 -12.93 -18.16 14.24
N PRO A 70 -13.86 -18.09 15.21
CA PRO A 70 -15.23 -18.55 15.04
C PRO A 70 -15.89 -17.97 13.78
N GLU A 71 -16.80 -18.72 13.13
CA GLU A 71 -17.35 -18.36 11.81
C GLU A 71 -18.03 -16.98 11.79
N ASP A 72 -18.65 -16.59 12.90
CA ASP A 72 -19.28 -15.29 13.16
C ASP A 72 -18.28 -14.15 13.38
N GLU A 73 -17.01 -14.46 13.62
CA GLU A 73 -15.90 -13.50 13.78
C GLU A 73 -14.88 -13.49 12.64
N LYS A 74 -14.96 -14.44 11.69
CA LYS A 74 -14.03 -14.49 10.55
C LYS A 74 -14.08 -13.22 9.70
N GLU A 75 -12.92 -12.80 9.23
CA GLU A 75 -12.71 -11.61 8.40
C GLU A 75 -11.88 -11.92 7.15
N TYR A 76 -11.13 -13.03 7.14
CA TYR A 76 -10.28 -13.45 6.03
C TYR A 76 -9.36 -12.34 5.51
N GLY A 77 -8.78 -11.55 6.43
CA GLY A 77 -7.98 -10.37 6.08
C GLY A 77 -6.74 -10.66 5.23
N ALA A 78 -6.17 -11.88 5.32
CA ALA A 78 -5.10 -12.33 4.44
C ALA A 78 -5.64 -12.62 3.02
N ALA A 79 -6.71 -13.40 2.89
CA ALA A 79 -7.34 -13.67 1.59
C ALA A 79 -7.79 -12.39 0.87
N LEU A 80 -8.39 -11.42 1.59
CA LEU A 80 -8.78 -10.12 1.03
C LEU A 80 -7.59 -9.35 0.41
N ARG A 81 -6.41 -9.43 1.04
CA ARG A 81 -5.17 -8.86 0.48
C ARG A 81 -4.73 -9.60 -0.77
N GLN A 82 -4.82 -10.92 -0.78
CA GLN A 82 -4.47 -11.74 -1.94
C GLN A 82 -5.40 -11.53 -3.14
N ILE A 83 -6.70 -11.29 -2.92
CA ILE A 83 -7.63 -10.91 -4.01
C ILE A 83 -7.16 -9.63 -4.71
N THR A 84 -6.71 -8.64 -3.93
CA THR A 84 -6.21 -7.37 -4.46
C THR A 84 -4.91 -7.56 -5.22
N ALA A 85 -3.98 -8.37 -4.68
CA ALA A 85 -2.73 -8.72 -5.34
C ALA A 85 -2.98 -9.49 -6.65
N LEU A 86 -3.85 -10.50 -6.63
CA LEU A 86 -4.22 -11.31 -7.80
C LEU A 86 -4.75 -10.44 -8.94
N LYS A 87 -5.69 -9.54 -8.64
CA LYS A 87 -6.25 -8.63 -9.66
C LYS A 87 -5.19 -7.73 -10.27
N LYS A 88 -4.22 -7.27 -9.47
CA LYS A 88 -3.11 -6.43 -9.94
C LYS A 88 -2.17 -7.21 -10.84
N GLU A 89 -1.73 -8.39 -10.40
CA GLU A 89 -0.79 -9.22 -11.15
C GLU A 89 -1.42 -9.80 -12.42
N LEU A 90 -2.70 -10.19 -12.41
CA LEU A 90 -3.43 -10.58 -13.62
C LEU A 90 -3.46 -9.46 -14.67
N LYS A 91 -3.67 -8.21 -14.26
CA LYS A 91 -3.65 -7.07 -15.19
C LYS A 91 -2.25 -6.78 -15.71
N LYS A 92 -1.23 -6.96 -14.87
CA LYS A 92 0.18 -6.82 -15.27
C LYS A 92 0.54 -7.89 -16.31
N ALA A 93 0.26 -9.15 -16.01
CA ALA A 93 0.51 -10.28 -16.90
C ALA A 93 -0.28 -10.18 -18.20
N ALA A 94 -1.55 -9.74 -18.17
CA ALA A 94 -2.33 -9.53 -19.38
C ALA A 94 -1.68 -8.53 -20.37
N LYS A 95 -0.85 -7.59 -19.87
CA LYS A 95 -0.15 -6.65 -20.75
C LYS A 95 1.03 -7.29 -21.50
N THR A 96 1.64 -8.31 -20.93
CA THR A 96 2.94 -8.84 -21.37
C THR A 96 2.89 -10.29 -21.86
N GLU A 97 1.93 -11.08 -21.40
CA GLU A 97 1.92 -12.55 -21.51
C GLU A 97 0.76 -13.10 -22.36
N LEU A 98 -0.13 -12.25 -22.90
CA LEU A 98 -1.18 -12.70 -23.82
C LEU A 98 -0.58 -13.14 -25.15
N LEU A 99 -1.10 -14.24 -25.68
CA LEU A 99 -0.74 -14.75 -27.00
C LEU A 99 -1.25 -13.80 -28.10
N ASP A 100 -2.49 -13.33 -27.96
CA ASP A 100 -3.08 -12.34 -28.87
C ASP A 100 -3.28 -10.99 -28.16
N LYS A 101 -2.56 -9.97 -28.64
CA LYS A 101 -2.65 -8.61 -28.12
C LYS A 101 -4.04 -7.98 -28.33
N ALA A 102 -4.81 -8.43 -29.33
CA ALA A 102 -6.17 -7.96 -29.55
C ALA A 102 -7.10 -8.36 -28.38
N ASN A 103 -6.79 -9.46 -27.68
CA ASN A 103 -7.55 -9.94 -26.54
C ASN A 103 -7.33 -9.13 -25.25
N TYR A 104 -6.38 -8.19 -25.22
CA TYR A 104 -6.05 -7.42 -24.02
C TYR A 104 -7.26 -6.75 -23.35
N ASN A 105 -8.08 -6.02 -24.12
CA ASN A 105 -9.25 -5.32 -23.59
C ASN A 105 -10.37 -6.28 -23.13
N PRO A 106 -10.74 -7.31 -23.91
CA PRO A 106 -11.62 -8.37 -23.44
C PRO A 106 -11.14 -9.05 -22.15
N VAL A 107 -9.86 -9.42 -22.07
CA VAL A 107 -9.27 -10.07 -20.89
C VAL A 107 -9.30 -9.16 -19.68
N CYS A 108 -8.95 -7.87 -19.83
CA CYS A 108 -9.06 -6.89 -18.75
C CYS A 108 -10.48 -6.73 -18.21
N THR A 109 -11.48 -6.82 -19.10
CA THR A 109 -12.90 -6.82 -18.74
C THR A 109 -13.26 -8.08 -17.94
N ILE A 110 -12.81 -9.26 -18.39
CA ILE A 110 -13.00 -10.53 -17.68
C ILE A 110 -12.35 -10.49 -16.30
N ILE A 111 -11.08 -10.06 -16.19
CA ILE A 111 -10.36 -9.90 -14.90
C ILE A 111 -11.13 -8.98 -13.95
N THR A 112 -11.73 -7.91 -14.48
CA THR A 112 -12.51 -6.97 -13.67
C THR A 112 -13.79 -7.62 -13.13
N HIS A 113 -14.54 -8.34 -13.97
CA HIS A 113 -15.74 -9.04 -13.54
C HIS A 113 -15.45 -10.22 -12.60
N PHE A 114 -14.43 -11.02 -12.90
CA PHE A 114 -13.90 -12.05 -12.02
C PHE A 114 -13.55 -11.49 -10.64
N GLY A 115 -12.74 -10.43 -10.59
CA GLY A 115 -12.32 -9.81 -9.33
C GLY A 115 -13.49 -9.22 -8.54
N ASN A 116 -14.53 -8.72 -9.22
CA ASN A 116 -15.74 -8.22 -8.57
C ASN A 116 -16.59 -9.36 -8.00
N ALA A 117 -16.78 -10.45 -8.75
CA ALA A 117 -17.47 -11.65 -8.27
C ALA A 117 -16.75 -12.27 -7.06
N LEU A 118 -15.42 -12.35 -7.13
CA LEU A 118 -14.59 -12.82 -6.02
C LEU A 118 -14.70 -11.89 -4.80
N SER A 119 -14.66 -10.57 -5.00
CA SER A 119 -14.84 -9.61 -3.91
C SER A 119 -16.22 -9.69 -3.27
N PHE A 120 -17.26 -9.98 -4.06
CA PHE A 120 -18.63 -10.18 -3.58
C PHE A 120 -18.72 -11.39 -2.64
N LEU A 121 -18.08 -12.51 -2.98
CA LEU A 121 -18.01 -13.70 -2.11
C LEU A 121 -17.32 -13.44 -0.76
N PHE A 122 -16.53 -12.37 -0.65
CA PHE A 122 -15.90 -11.93 0.59
C PHE A 122 -16.53 -10.69 1.23
N SER A 123 -17.63 -10.15 0.70
CA SER A 123 -18.23 -8.92 1.20
C SER A 123 -18.64 -8.99 2.68
N PRO A 124 -19.24 -10.08 3.21
CA PRO A 124 -19.64 -10.13 4.61
C PRO A 124 -18.44 -10.07 5.57
N TYR A 125 -17.31 -10.67 5.18
CA TYR A 125 -16.08 -10.66 5.96
C TYR A 125 -15.42 -9.26 5.95
N LYS A 126 -15.46 -8.59 4.80
CA LYS A 126 -14.96 -7.21 4.66
C LYS A 126 -15.81 -6.21 5.44
N GLU A 127 -17.13 -6.39 5.47
CA GLU A 127 -18.03 -5.58 6.28
C GLU A 127 -17.72 -5.72 7.76
N ARG A 128 -17.57 -6.95 8.26
CA ARG A 128 -17.13 -7.22 9.65
C ARG A 128 -15.80 -6.55 9.98
N GLN A 129 -14.80 -6.70 9.11
CA GLN A 129 -13.51 -6.03 9.26
C GLN A 129 -13.65 -4.51 9.38
N ASN A 130 -14.50 -3.90 8.55
CA ASN A 130 -14.75 -2.46 8.59
C ASN A 130 -15.49 -2.02 9.86
N THR A 131 -16.46 -2.82 10.31
CA THR A 131 -17.22 -2.56 11.56
C THR A 131 -16.28 -2.60 12.76
N ARG A 132 -15.51 -3.68 12.93
CA ARG A 132 -14.52 -3.80 14.01
C ARG A 132 -13.49 -2.66 13.98
N TYR A 133 -13.04 -2.28 12.79
CA TYR A 133 -12.13 -1.13 12.64
C TYR A 133 -12.78 0.17 13.14
N ARG A 134 -14.02 0.47 12.73
CA ARG A 134 -14.76 1.66 13.18
C ARG A 134 -14.97 1.66 14.70
N GLU A 135 -15.32 0.52 15.27
CA GLU A 135 -15.48 0.36 16.73
C GLU A 135 -14.16 0.59 17.46
N THR A 136 -13.06 0.00 16.98
CA THR A 136 -11.72 0.21 17.55
C THR A 136 -11.34 1.69 17.54
N VAL A 137 -11.60 2.39 16.44
CA VAL A 137 -11.36 3.84 16.33
C VAL A 137 -12.24 4.61 17.31
N LYS A 138 -13.53 4.28 17.41
CA LYS A 138 -14.47 4.91 18.33
C LYS A 138 -14.02 4.74 19.78
N THR A 139 -13.62 3.53 20.16
CA THR A 139 -13.11 3.21 21.51
C THR A 139 -11.85 4.01 21.81
N ARG A 140 -10.85 4.00 20.92
CA ARG A 140 -9.59 4.76 21.10
C ARG A 140 -9.79 6.28 21.17
N SER A 141 -10.87 6.79 20.57
CA SER A 141 -11.15 8.23 20.54
C SER A 141 -11.81 8.75 21.82
N LYS A 142 -12.35 7.86 22.67
CA LYS A 142 -12.96 8.22 23.96
C LYS A 142 -11.93 8.88 24.88
N LEU A 143 -12.38 9.86 25.67
CA LEU A 143 -11.50 10.64 26.53
C LEU A 143 -10.77 9.75 27.54
N GLU A 144 -11.47 8.77 28.14
CA GLU A 144 -10.90 7.84 29.11
C GLU A 144 -9.78 6.95 28.55
N ASN A 145 -9.72 6.77 27.23
CA ASN A 145 -8.71 5.94 26.55
C ASN A 145 -7.55 6.77 25.99
N ARG A 146 -7.54 8.09 26.21
CA ARG A 146 -6.44 8.96 25.76
C ARG A 146 -5.26 8.80 26.71
N ILE A 147 -4.08 8.61 26.12
CA ILE A 147 -2.83 8.53 26.86
C ILE A 147 -2.22 9.94 26.88
N PRO A 148 -2.08 10.58 28.06
CA PRO A 148 -1.35 11.85 28.15
C PRO A 148 0.10 11.60 27.78
N LEU A 149 0.62 12.41 26.86
CA LEU A 149 1.98 12.26 26.34
C LEU A 149 2.77 13.53 26.60
N ASN A 150 3.86 13.41 27.37
CA ASN A 150 4.85 14.46 27.49
C ASN A 150 5.82 14.39 26.30
N LEU A 151 5.75 15.35 25.39
CA LEU A 151 6.56 15.38 24.17
C LEU A 151 8.00 15.86 24.39
N SER A 152 8.29 16.55 25.49
CA SER A 152 9.60 17.18 25.74
C SER A 152 10.81 16.24 25.58
N PRO A 153 10.87 15.05 26.22
CA PRO A 153 12.03 14.16 26.07
C PRO A 153 12.21 13.67 24.63
N TYR A 154 11.11 13.44 23.90
CA TYR A 154 11.14 13.00 22.51
C TYR A 154 11.66 14.09 21.57
N LEU A 155 11.26 15.35 21.82
CA LEU A 155 11.73 16.49 21.04
C LEU A 155 13.20 16.83 21.32
N ILE A 156 13.65 16.67 22.57
CA ILE A 156 15.08 16.82 22.93
C ILE A 156 15.90 15.79 22.16
N LYS A 157 15.54 14.50 22.23
CA LYS A 157 16.23 13.44 21.50
C LYS A 157 16.21 13.68 19.99
N ALA A 158 15.06 14.07 19.44
CA ALA A 158 14.94 14.38 18.01
C ALA A 158 15.88 15.51 17.60
N LYS A 159 15.99 16.58 18.41
CA LYS A 159 16.91 17.68 18.16
C LYS A 159 18.36 17.21 18.20
N GLU A 160 18.75 16.42 19.19
CA GLU A 160 20.12 15.89 19.32
C GLU A 160 20.52 15.07 18.11
N VAL A 161 19.70 14.06 17.74
CA VAL A 161 19.97 13.17 16.61
C VAL A 161 20.05 13.95 15.29
N LEU A 162 19.11 14.86 15.03
CA LEU A 162 19.11 15.65 13.81
C LEU A 162 20.28 16.65 13.77
N THR A 163 20.71 17.18 14.91
CA THR A 163 21.89 18.05 15.00
C THR A 163 23.17 17.26 14.75
N GLN A 164 23.29 16.04 15.28
CA GLN A 164 24.44 15.15 15.02
C GLN A 164 24.55 14.84 13.52
N VAL A 165 23.43 14.48 12.88
CA VAL A 165 23.37 14.23 11.43
C VAL A 165 23.75 15.49 10.65
N ALA A 166 23.21 16.66 11.03
CA ALA A 166 23.55 17.93 10.41
C ALA A 166 25.05 18.28 10.53
N ASN A 167 25.69 17.83 11.61
CA ASN A 167 27.13 17.99 11.86
C ASN A 167 27.99 16.88 11.22
N GLY A 168 27.42 16.02 10.37
CA GLY A 168 28.16 15.02 9.60
C GLY A 168 28.27 13.63 10.26
N ALA A 169 27.42 13.31 11.24
CA ALA A 169 27.38 11.97 11.83
C ALA A 169 27.11 10.88 10.78
N THR A 170 27.86 9.79 10.87
CA THR A 170 27.79 8.65 9.96
C THR A 170 26.88 7.53 10.48
N LEU A 171 26.75 6.45 9.70
CA LEU A 171 26.07 5.20 10.10
C LEU A 171 26.59 4.57 11.40
N LEU A 172 27.81 4.91 11.82
CA LEU A 172 28.40 4.41 13.07
C LEU A 172 28.10 5.30 14.28
N ASP A 173 27.72 6.56 14.03
CA ASP A 173 27.52 7.58 15.06
C ASP A 173 26.06 7.68 15.49
N VAL A 174 25.13 7.32 14.59
CA VAL A 174 23.68 7.41 14.83
C VAL A 174 22.90 6.19 14.34
N GLU A 175 21.90 5.80 15.13
CA GLU A 175 20.89 4.83 14.71
C GLU A 175 19.93 5.48 13.71
N TRP A 176 19.96 5.08 12.43
CA TRP A 176 19.11 5.67 11.38
C TRP A 176 17.60 5.51 11.62
N ARG A 177 17.21 4.50 12.39
CA ARG A 177 15.84 4.37 12.90
C ARG A 177 15.44 5.57 13.76
N ASP A 178 16.34 6.08 14.60
CA ASP A 178 16.09 7.26 15.42
C ASP A 178 16.03 8.52 14.57
N VAL A 179 16.87 8.65 13.54
CA VAL A 179 16.79 9.74 12.55
C VAL A 179 15.42 9.76 11.87
N SER A 180 14.95 8.58 11.44
CA SER A 180 13.66 8.42 10.77
C SER A 180 12.48 8.80 11.69
N CYS A 181 12.52 8.33 12.93
CA CYS A 181 11.52 8.68 13.94
C CYS A 181 11.55 10.17 14.29
N ALA A 182 12.75 10.78 14.38
CA ALA A 182 12.92 12.21 14.64
C ALA A 182 12.32 13.05 13.50
N LEU A 183 12.62 12.74 12.24
CA LEU A 183 12.03 13.41 11.09
C LEU A 183 10.50 13.30 11.08
N ALA A 184 9.96 12.10 11.31
CA ALA A 184 8.52 11.89 11.37
C ALA A 184 7.85 12.65 12.53
N LEU A 185 8.49 12.69 13.71
CA LEU A 185 8.00 13.43 14.87
C LEU A 185 7.96 14.94 14.60
N VAL A 186 9.05 15.48 14.03
CA VAL A 186 9.25 16.91 13.87
C VAL A 186 8.40 17.48 12.73
N THR A 187 8.18 16.72 11.66
CA THR A 187 7.42 17.15 10.47
C THR A 187 5.98 16.64 10.45
N GLY A 188 5.64 15.68 11.31
CA GLY A 188 4.35 14.99 11.31
C GLY A 188 4.06 14.23 10.00
N ARG A 189 5.08 13.93 9.18
CA ARG A 189 4.91 13.19 7.91
C ARG A 189 4.92 11.69 8.16
N ARG A 190 4.31 10.93 7.24
CA ARG A 190 4.29 9.46 7.34
C ARG A 190 5.68 8.92 7.07
N MET A 191 6.07 7.85 7.75
CA MET A 191 7.37 7.18 7.52
C MET A 191 7.62 6.87 6.05
N ALA A 192 6.61 6.37 5.33
CA ALA A 192 6.74 6.09 3.90
C ALA A 192 6.96 7.35 3.05
N GLU A 193 6.43 8.51 3.47
CA GLU A 193 6.70 9.78 2.80
C GLU A 193 8.14 10.21 3.08
N VAL A 194 8.57 10.20 4.33
CA VAL A 194 9.93 10.56 4.76
C VAL A 194 11.00 9.80 3.98
N HIS A 195 10.81 8.50 3.72
CA HIS A 195 11.82 7.66 3.07
C HIS A 195 11.74 7.58 1.54
N LEU A 196 10.59 7.88 0.92
CA LEU A 196 10.39 7.53 -0.50
C LEU A 196 9.96 8.70 -1.39
N SER A 197 9.42 9.77 -0.82
CA SER A 197 8.78 10.80 -1.65
C SER A 197 8.83 12.21 -1.11
N ALA A 198 9.20 12.41 0.16
CA ALA A 198 9.20 13.72 0.76
C ALA A 198 10.30 14.59 0.17
N GLU A 199 9.91 15.75 -0.34
CA GLU A 199 10.83 16.85 -0.64
C GLU A 199 10.47 18.00 0.31
N PHE A 200 11.47 18.52 1.03
CA PHE A 200 11.28 19.59 2.00
C PHE A 200 12.01 20.85 1.56
N ARG A 201 11.32 21.99 1.66
CA ARG A 201 11.91 23.31 1.43
C ARG A 201 11.74 24.17 2.68
N LYS A 202 12.80 24.85 3.11
CA LYS A 202 12.68 25.82 4.21
C LYS A 202 11.87 27.05 3.75
N LEU A 203 10.81 27.37 4.48
CA LEU A 203 10.00 28.58 4.26
C LEU A 203 10.14 29.58 5.43
N GLY A 204 10.34 29.08 6.65
CA GLY A 204 10.57 29.89 7.84
C GLY A 204 11.13 29.08 9.00
N ASP A 205 11.34 29.72 10.14
CA ASP A 205 11.97 29.08 11.31
C ASP A 205 11.19 27.85 11.79
N TYR A 206 9.86 27.86 11.71
CA TYR A 206 9.00 26.73 12.09
C TYR A 206 8.05 26.29 10.97
N GLN A 207 8.44 26.55 9.71
CA GLN A 207 7.63 26.25 8.53
C GLN A 207 8.46 25.63 7.41
N LEU A 208 7.93 24.56 6.82
CA LEU A 208 8.51 23.86 5.68
C LEU A 208 7.49 23.77 4.54
N GLY A 209 7.95 23.91 3.31
CA GLY A 209 7.26 23.43 2.12
C GLY A 209 7.47 21.92 2.02
N PHE A 210 6.41 21.18 1.70
CA PHE A 210 6.41 19.72 1.59
C PHE A 210 5.74 19.28 0.29
N LYS A 211 6.45 18.48 -0.51
CA LYS A 211 5.90 17.72 -1.63
C LYS A 211 6.01 16.22 -1.36
N GLY A 212 5.28 15.43 -2.15
CA GLY A 212 5.37 13.97 -2.07
C GLY A 212 4.32 13.27 -1.22
N GLN A 213 3.17 13.91 -0.98
CA GLN A 213 2.05 13.29 -0.24
C GLN A 213 1.62 11.96 -0.91
N LEU A 214 1.68 10.84 -0.18
CA LEU A 214 1.41 9.51 -0.74
C LEU A 214 -0.09 9.16 -0.79
N LYS A 215 -0.90 9.69 0.13
CA LYS A 215 -2.36 9.46 0.12
C LYS A 215 -3.08 10.55 -0.68
N GLY A 216 -4.05 10.14 -1.50
CA GLY A 216 -4.81 11.05 -2.36
C GLY A 216 -4.21 11.25 -3.76
N LYS A 217 -3.42 10.28 -4.27
CA LYS A 217 -2.72 10.36 -5.57
C LYS A 217 -3.59 10.74 -6.77
N THR A 218 -4.89 10.45 -6.73
CA THR A 218 -5.86 10.78 -7.78
C THR A 218 -6.52 12.14 -7.59
N ARG A 219 -6.41 12.74 -6.40
CA ARG A 219 -6.95 14.06 -6.10
C ARG A 219 -6.02 15.09 -6.74
N LYS A 220 -6.63 16.09 -7.39
CA LYS A 220 -5.94 17.29 -7.83
C LYS A 220 -6.27 18.42 -6.86
N LEU A 221 -5.27 19.22 -6.52
CA LEU A 221 -5.43 20.48 -5.81
C LEU A 221 -4.93 21.56 -6.76
N GLU A 222 -5.76 22.56 -7.03
CA GLU A 222 -5.43 23.67 -7.93
C GLU A 222 -4.92 23.19 -9.31
N GLY A 223 -5.51 22.12 -9.83
CA GLY A 223 -5.14 21.52 -11.12
C GLY A 223 -3.90 20.61 -11.09
N GLN A 224 -3.08 20.67 -10.03
CA GLN A 224 -1.88 19.85 -9.85
C GLN A 224 -2.18 18.54 -9.13
N LYS A 225 -1.40 17.49 -9.41
CA LYS A 225 -1.48 16.25 -8.63
C LYS A 225 -1.04 16.53 -7.21
N VAL A 226 -1.76 15.99 -6.22
CA VAL A 226 -1.42 16.15 -4.79
C VAL A 226 0.03 15.77 -4.45
N ARG A 227 0.67 14.89 -5.23
CA ARG A 227 2.09 14.55 -5.02
C ARG A 227 3.04 15.70 -5.36
N GLU A 228 2.69 16.52 -6.34
CA GLU A 228 3.50 17.62 -6.88
C GLU A 228 3.17 18.96 -6.20
N PHE A 229 1.99 19.05 -5.57
CA PHE A 229 1.55 20.22 -4.84
C PHE A 229 2.41 20.45 -3.58
N GLU A 230 2.89 21.68 -3.41
CA GLU A 230 3.69 22.08 -2.24
C GLU A 230 2.78 22.54 -1.11
N PHE A 231 2.76 21.77 -0.02
CA PHE A 231 2.03 22.14 1.19
C PHE A 231 2.95 22.89 2.15
N THR A 232 2.47 24.00 2.70
CA THR A 232 3.10 24.61 3.88
C THR A 232 2.72 23.81 5.12
N ILE A 233 3.71 23.23 5.80
CA ILE A 233 3.55 22.45 7.02
C ILE A 233 4.34 23.07 8.18
N PRO A 234 3.85 22.94 9.43
CA PRO A 234 4.64 23.30 10.60
C PRO A 234 5.75 22.28 10.86
N THR A 235 6.82 22.72 11.52
CA THR A 235 7.85 21.84 12.11
C THR A 235 8.00 22.15 13.60
N LEU A 236 8.22 21.12 14.42
CA LEU A 236 8.35 21.25 15.88
C LEU A 236 9.76 21.67 16.33
N LEU A 237 10.74 21.63 15.43
CA LEU A 237 12.09 22.13 15.67
C LEU A 237 12.41 23.23 14.69
N SER A 238 13.23 24.19 15.15
CA SER A 238 13.66 25.29 14.32
C SER A 238 14.46 24.78 13.12
N SER A 239 14.12 25.26 11.93
CA SER A 239 14.88 25.05 10.70
C SER A 239 16.17 25.91 10.65
N ARG A 240 16.56 26.57 11.76
CA ARG A 240 17.87 27.20 11.93
C ARG A 240 18.92 26.15 12.26
N THR A 241 19.54 25.59 11.22
CA THR A 241 20.97 25.29 11.29
C THR A 241 21.69 26.62 11.06
N LYS A 242 22.30 27.19 12.11
CA LYS A 242 23.34 28.20 11.89
C LYS A 242 24.49 27.46 11.19
N GLU A 243 24.97 28.05 10.09
CA GLU A 243 26.13 27.61 9.30
C GLU A 243 25.95 26.28 8.56
N ASN A 244 25.22 26.35 7.44
CA ASN A 244 25.45 25.67 6.16
C ASN A 244 24.10 25.45 5.45
N GLU A 245 23.98 25.99 4.25
CA GLU A 245 22.81 25.89 3.35
C GLU A 245 22.53 24.46 2.84
N THR A 246 23.00 23.41 3.51
CA THR A 246 23.14 22.07 2.90
C THR A 246 22.69 20.92 3.81
N VAL A 247 21.56 21.06 4.52
CA VAL A 247 21.08 19.99 5.43
C VAL A 247 19.75 19.36 4.97
N LEU A 248 18.97 20.02 4.11
CA LEU A 248 17.75 19.42 3.54
C LEU A 248 17.91 18.93 2.09
N SER A 249 19.03 19.22 1.42
CA SER A 249 19.37 18.68 0.10
C SER A 249 20.13 17.34 0.17
N SER A 250 20.71 17.00 1.32
CA SER A 250 21.62 15.84 1.46
C SER A 250 20.90 14.50 1.71
N ILE A 251 19.56 14.47 1.68
CA ILE A 251 18.77 13.23 1.71
C ILE A 251 18.53 12.68 0.29
N GLU A 252 18.92 13.41 -0.77
CA GLU A 252 18.77 12.97 -2.17
C GLU A 252 19.89 12.02 -2.68
N ALA A 253 20.85 11.63 -1.83
CA ALA A 253 21.93 10.72 -2.23
C ALA A 253 22.23 9.68 -1.14
N GLY A 254 21.38 8.66 -1.06
CA GLY A 254 21.57 7.46 -0.24
C GLY A 254 20.62 6.36 -0.66
#